data_AF-A0A418DZC5-F1
#
_entry.id   AF-A0A418DZC5-F1
#
_cell.length_a   1.000
_cell.length_b   1.000
_cell.length_c   1.000
_cell.angle_alpha   90.00
_cell.angle_beta   90.00
_cell.angle_gamma   90.00
#
_symmetry.space_group_name_H-M   'P 1'
#
loop_
_entity.id
_entity.type
_entity.pdbx_description
1 polymer ?
#
loop_
_entity_poly.entity_id
_entity_poly.type
_entity_poly.pdbx_seq_one_letter_code
_entity_poly.pdbx_strand_id
1 'polypeptide(L)'
;NLSGPFASILYKYINSYFKVRQNDIKSDTLEVRWDVAYVFMISYGCKVASLFWLFLLPPQKAEVQALKARGGKSKVAGVILVSTFVVCVSFTVTTSIMSIFPLTKCYRVAGGNGVLDPKTGKCPVK
;
A
#
# COMPACT_ATOMS: atom_id res chain seq x y z
N ASN A 1 -4.64 -6.78 -12.42
CA ASN A 1 -5.14 -6.15 -11.18
C ASN A 1 -4.09 -6.27 -10.07
N LEU A 2 -2.99 -5.50 -10.17
CA LEU A 2 -1.89 -5.50 -9.17
C LEU A 2 -2.00 -4.34 -8.17
N SER A 3 -2.73 -3.28 -8.55
CA SER A 3 -2.94 -2.10 -7.70
C SER A 3 -3.57 -2.47 -6.36
N GLY A 4 -4.51 -3.42 -6.32
CA GLY A 4 -5.15 -3.90 -5.10
C GLY A 4 -4.15 -4.43 -4.05
N PRO A 5 -3.37 -5.49 -4.34
CA PRO A 5 -2.44 -6.03 -3.36
C PRO A 5 -1.28 -5.08 -3.01
N PHE A 6 -0.79 -4.28 -3.98
CA PHE A 6 0.21 -3.24 -3.69
C PHE A 6 -0.34 -2.15 -2.77
N ALA A 7 -1.57 -1.68 -3.00
CA ALA A 7 -2.26 -0.73 -2.11
C ALA A 7 -2.49 -1.32 -0.72
N SER A 8 -2.83 -2.62 -0.62
CA SER A 8 -2.97 -3.30 0.66
C SER A 8 -1.67 -3.28 1.46
N ILE A 9 -0.52 -3.43 0.81
CA ILE A 9 0.79 -3.35 1.48
C ILE A 9 1.09 -1.94 1.96
N LEU A 10 0.86 -0.92 1.14
CA LEU A 10 1.01 0.48 1.56
C LEU A 10 0.09 0.80 2.74
N TYR A 11 -1.16 0.33 2.69
CA TYR A 11 -2.11 0.49 3.79
C TYR A 11 -1.62 -0.20 5.07
N LYS A 12 -1.14 -1.44 4.99
CA LYS A 12 -0.54 -2.18 6.12
C LYS A 12 0.69 -1.45 6.68
N TYR A 13 1.53 -0.90 5.81
CA TYR A 13 2.73 -0.16 6.21
C TYR A 13 2.37 1.13 6.95
N ILE A 14 1.44 1.93 6.43
CA ILE A 14 0.97 3.15 7.10
C ILE A 14 0.32 2.80 8.44
N ASN A 15 -0.58 1.81 8.45
CA ASN A 15 -1.27 1.35 9.66
C ASN A 15 -0.30 0.79 10.72
N SER A 16 0.89 0.32 10.33
CA SER A 16 1.88 -0.19 11.28
C SER A 16 2.38 0.84 12.30
N TYR A 17 2.15 2.12 12.03
CA TYR A 17 2.50 3.23 12.93
C TYR A 17 1.38 3.59 13.92
N PHE A 18 0.17 3.05 13.75
CA PHE A 18 -1.01 3.34 14.56
C PHE A 18 -1.49 2.10 15.32
N LYS A 19 -2.20 2.28 16.44
CA LYS A 19 -2.81 1.20 17.24
C LYS A 19 -4.14 0.73 16.62
N VAL A 20 -4.09 0.23 15.39
CA VAL A 20 -5.28 -0.18 14.62
C VAL A 20 -5.36 -1.69 14.36
N ARG A 21 -4.64 -2.49 15.16
CA ARG A 21 -4.73 -3.96 15.05
C ARG A 21 -5.99 -4.44 15.73
N GLN A 22 -6.40 -5.66 15.39
CA GLN A 22 -7.60 -6.30 15.98
C GLN A 22 -7.58 -6.34 17.50
N ASN A 23 -6.42 -6.58 18.12
CA ASN A 23 -6.29 -6.57 19.58
C ASN A 23 -6.37 -5.15 20.17
N ASP A 24 -5.90 -4.14 19.43
CA ASP A 24 -5.95 -2.74 19.87
C ASP A 24 -7.39 -2.23 19.79
N ILE A 25 -8.09 -2.52 18.68
CA ILE A 25 -9.50 -2.16 18.47
C ILE A 25 -10.39 -2.76 19.56
N LYS A 26 -10.12 -4.00 19.99
CA LYS A 26 -10.85 -4.65 21.09
C LYS A 26 -10.68 -3.97 22.45
N SER A 27 -9.59 -3.22 22.65
CA SER A 27 -9.34 -2.52 23.92
C SER A 27 -10.20 -1.26 24.10
N ASP A 28 -10.80 -0.76 23.01
CA ASP A 28 -11.70 0.42 22.98
C ASP A 28 -11.21 1.63 23.79
N THR A 29 -9.91 1.91 23.74
CA THR A 29 -9.34 3.08 24.42
C THR A 29 -9.52 4.36 23.58
N LEU A 30 -9.56 5.52 24.25
CA LEU A 30 -9.70 6.81 23.55
C LEU A 30 -8.58 7.03 22.51
N GLU A 31 -7.35 6.65 22.84
CA GLU A 31 -6.21 6.73 21.92
C GLU A 31 -6.45 5.91 20.64
N VAL A 32 -6.91 4.66 20.78
CA VAL A 32 -7.19 3.78 19.64
C VAL A 32 -8.29 4.37 18.74
N ARG A 33 -9.30 5.01 19.33
CA ARG A 33 -10.39 5.64 18.55
C ARG A 33 -9.87 6.79 17.69
N TRP A 34 -8.95 7.61 18.22
CA TRP A 34 -8.29 8.66 17.45
C TRP A 34 -7.37 8.07 16.37
N ASP A 35 -6.59 7.04 16.68
CA ASP A 35 -5.75 6.34 15.71
C ASP A 35 -6.56 5.78 14.53
N VAL A 36 -7.72 5.17 14.82
CA VAL A 36 -8.66 4.69 13.80
C VAL A 36 -9.18 5.86 12.96
N ALA A 37 -9.55 6.99 13.58
CA ALA A 37 -10.00 8.17 12.85
C ALA A 37 -8.92 8.73 11.90
N TYR A 38 -7.66 8.78 12.35
CA TYR A 38 -6.53 9.25 11.53
C TYR A 38 -6.29 8.36 10.31
N VAL A 39 -6.28 7.03 10.46
CA VAL A 39 -6.08 6.15 9.30
C VAL A 39 -7.22 6.24 8.29
N PHE A 40 -8.46 6.46 8.74
CA PHE A 40 -9.58 6.74 7.84
C PHE A 40 -9.41 8.07 7.11
N MET A 41 -9.03 9.13 7.83
CA MET A 41 -8.77 10.44 7.23
C MET A 41 -7.70 10.38 6.15
N ILE A 42 -6.59 9.67 6.40
CA ILE A 42 -5.52 9.44 5.41
C ILE A 42 -6.08 8.68 4.19
N SER A 43 -6.81 7.59 4.41
CA SER A 43 -7.41 6.78 3.33
C SER A 43 -8.36 7.62 2.45
N TYR A 44 -9.25 8.40 3.05
CA TYR A 44 -10.14 9.28 2.29
C TYR A 44 -9.39 10.42 1.61
N GLY A 45 -8.36 10.98 2.26
CA GLY A 45 -7.44 11.95 1.66
C GLY A 45 -6.78 11.42 0.39
N CYS A 46 -6.27 10.19 0.39
CA CYS A 46 -5.71 9.55 -0.80
C CYS A 46 -6.76 9.35 -1.91
N LYS A 47 -8.01 9.01 -1.58
CA LYS A 47 -9.09 8.89 -2.56
C LYS A 47 -9.38 10.23 -3.23
N VAL A 48 -9.47 11.32 -2.46
CA VAL A 48 -9.70 12.66 -3.00
C VAL A 48 -8.48 13.11 -3.82
N ALA A 49 -7.27 12.89 -3.33
CA ALA A 49 -6.04 13.22 -4.05
C ALA A 49 -5.94 12.49 -5.40
N SER A 50 -6.46 11.25 -5.50
CA SER A 50 -6.47 10.52 -6.77
C SER A 50 -7.31 11.21 -7.86
N LEU A 51 -8.33 12.00 -7.47
CA LEU A 51 -9.16 12.77 -8.40
C LEU A 51 -8.38 13.94 -9.03
N PHE A 52 -7.26 14.38 -8.44
CA PHE A 52 -6.45 15.43 -9.05
C PHE A 52 -5.93 15.01 -10.42
N TRP A 53 -5.65 13.72 -10.64
CA TRP A 53 -5.18 13.22 -11.94
C TRP A 53 -6.29 13.20 -13.01
N LEU A 54 -7.53 13.53 -12.65
CA LEU A 54 -8.65 13.55 -13.58
C LEU A 54 -8.50 14.64 -14.65
N PHE A 55 -7.86 15.78 -14.34
CA PHE A 55 -7.64 16.83 -15.35
C PHE A 55 -6.73 16.36 -16.49
N LEU A 56 -5.83 15.40 -16.22
CA LEU A 56 -4.91 14.86 -17.22
C LEU A 56 -5.63 13.88 -18.16
N LEU A 57 -6.78 13.36 -17.76
CA LEU A 57 -7.53 12.39 -18.53
C LEU A 57 -8.44 13.12 -19.53
N PRO A 58 -8.33 12.85 -20.84
CA PRO A 58 -9.19 13.49 -21.83
C PRO A 58 -10.66 13.15 -21.58
N PRO A 59 -11.58 14.13 -21.63
CA PRO A 59 -12.97 13.98 -21.20
C PRO A 59 -13.84 13.17 -22.18
N GLN A 60 -13.42 13.01 -23.44
CA GLN A 60 -14.20 12.31 -24.47
C GLN A 60 -13.58 10.99 -24.94
N LYS A 61 -14.44 9.97 -25.08
CA LYS A 61 -14.07 8.63 -25.58
C LYS A 61 -13.44 8.67 -26.98
N ALA A 62 -13.86 9.60 -27.83
CA ALA A 62 -13.32 9.76 -29.19
C ALA A 62 -11.86 10.25 -29.18
N GLU A 63 -11.53 11.19 -28.30
CA GLU A 63 -10.17 11.72 -28.16
C GLU A 63 -9.20 10.67 -27.62
N VAL A 64 -9.64 9.83 -26.67
CA VAL A 64 -8.85 8.68 -26.19
C VAL A 64 -8.55 7.69 -27.33
N GLN A 65 -9.55 7.42 -28.19
CA GLN A 65 -9.36 6.52 -29.33
C GLN A 65 -8.40 7.14 -30.37
N ALA A 66 -8.52 8.44 -30.64
CA ALA A 66 -7.60 9.16 -31.51
C ALA A 66 -6.17 9.16 -30.94
N LEU A 67 -5.98 9.37 -29.64
CA LEU A 67 -4.70 9.29 -28.95
C LEU A 67 -4.13 7.87 -28.93
N LYS A 68 -4.97 6.82 -28.84
CA LYS A 68 -4.52 5.43 -28.95
C LYS A 68 -4.08 5.08 -30.38
N ALA A 69 -4.75 5.63 -31.39
CA ALA A 69 -4.46 5.40 -32.81
C ALA A 69 -3.25 6.19 -33.31
N ARG A 70 -3.11 7.45 -32.88
CA ARG A 70 -2.03 8.37 -33.30
C ARG A 70 -0.92 8.57 -32.27
N GLY A 71 -1.07 8.03 -31.07
CA GLY A 71 -0.14 8.22 -29.97
C GLY A 71 1.26 7.69 -30.29
N GLY A 72 2.27 8.48 -29.95
CA GLY A 72 3.67 8.11 -30.10
C GLY A 72 4.05 6.95 -29.18
N LYS A 73 4.87 6.01 -29.70
CA LYS A 73 5.43 4.91 -28.91
C LYS A 73 6.77 5.34 -28.34
N SER A 74 6.88 5.43 -27.01
CA SER A 74 8.14 5.70 -26.33
C SER A 74 8.74 4.41 -25.75
N LYS A 75 9.92 4.02 -26.25
CA LYS A 75 10.66 2.85 -25.73
C LYS A 75 11.01 3.04 -24.25
N VAL A 76 11.38 4.26 -23.85
CA VAL A 76 11.75 4.60 -22.46
C VAL A 76 10.56 4.43 -21.53
N ALA A 77 9.39 4.98 -21.89
CA ALA A 77 8.17 4.82 -21.09
C ALA A 77 7.76 3.34 -20.96
N GLY A 78 7.94 2.55 -22.02
CA GLY A 78 7.71 1.10 -21.98
C GLY A 78 8.63 0.37 -21.00
N VAL A 79 9.94 0.66 -21.04
CA VAL A 79 10.92 0.05 -20.12
C VAL A 79 10.64 0.44 -18.66
N ILE A 80 10.32 1.71 -18.39
CA ILE A 80 9.95 2.18 -17.05
C ILE A 80 8.71 1.44 -16.56
N LEU A 81 7.68 1.29 -17.39
CA LEU A 81 6.44 0.62 -17.02
C LEU A 81 6.66 -0.86 -16.71
N VAL A 82 7.40 -1.57 -17.56
CA VAL A 82 7.69 -3.01 -17.36
C VAL A 82 8.55 -3.24 -16.13
N SER A 83 9.64 -2.48 -15.97
CA SER A 83 10.52 -2.60 -14.80
C SER A 83 9.78 -2.29 -13.49
N THR A 84 8.98 -1.22 -13.45
CA THR A 84 8.13 -0.88 -12.31
C THR A 84 7.17 -2.02 -11.99
N PHE A 85 6.52 -2.60 -13.00
CA PHE A 85 5.59 -3.71 -12.80
C PHE A 85 6.28 -4.92 -12.17
N VAL A 86 7.45 -5.33 -12.67
CA VAL A 86 8.22 -6.47 -12.12
C VAL A 86 8.64 -6.22 -10.67
N VAL A 87 9.11 -5.01 -10.35
CA VAL A 87 9.47 -4.61 -8.98
C VAL A 87 8.25 -4.64 -8.06
N CYS A 88 7.12 -4.07 -8.50
CA CYS A 88 5.90 -4.08 -7.70
C CYS A 88 5.39 -5.50 -7.43
N VAL A 89 5.43 -6.40 -8.43
CA VAL A 89 5.01 -7.80 -8.26
C VAL A 89 5.92 -8.52 -7.27
N SER A 90 7.24 -8.47 -7.48
CA SER A 90 8.22 -9.13 -6.62
C SER A 90 8.15 -8.64 -5.17
N PHE A 91 8.05 -7.32 -4.98
CA PHE A 91 7.85 -6.72 -3.66
C PHE A 91 6.54 -7.16 -3.00
N THR A 92 5.45 -7.20 -3.78
CA THR A 92 4.12 -7.59 -3.28
C THR A 92 4.09 -9.03 -2.81
N VAL A 93 4.65 -9.93 -3.61
CA VAL A 93 4.74 -11.36 -3.28
C VAL A 93 5.59 -11.55 -2.04
N THR A 94 6.79 -10.95 -2.01
CA THR A 94 7.72 -11.07 -0.87
C THR A 94 7.07 -10.58 0.42
N THR A 95 6.44 -9.40 0.41
CA THR A 95 5.81 -8.82 1.60
C THR A 95 4.61 -9.64 2.07
N SER A 96 3.83 -10.18 1.14
CA SER A 96 2.70 -11.06 1.47
C SER A 96 3.19 -12.33 2.17
N ILE A 97 4.26 -12.93 1.68
CA ILE A 97 4.91 -14.09 2.31
C ILE A 97 5.42 -13.73 3.71
N MET A 98 6.11 -12.59 3.85
CA MET A 98 6.63 -12.14 5.15
C MET A 98 5.54 -11.93 6.19
N SER A 99 4.33 -11.52 5.78
CA SER A 99 3.20 -11.31 6.70
C SER A 99 2.63 -12.60 7.29
N ILE A 100 2.91 -13.75 6.67
CA ILE A 100 2.44 -15.07 7.12
C ILE A 100 3.46 -15.70 8.07
N PHE A 101 4.76 -15.54 7.79
CA PHE A 101 5.80 -16.20 8.58
C PHE A 101 5.98 -15.57 9.97
N PRO A 102 5.97 -16.37 11.06
CA PRO A 102 6.02 -15.86 12.43
C PRO A 102 7.32 -15.12 12.76
N LEU A 103 8.41 -15.44 12.06
CA LEU A 103 9.72 -14.81 12.24
C LEU A 103 9.87 -13.46 11.52
N THR A 104 8.95 -13.12 10.61
CA THR A 104 9.01 -11.89 9.79
C THR A 104 7.76 -11.02 9.92
N LYS A 105 6.67 -11.54 10.50
CA LYS A 105 5.39 -10.83 10.67
C LYS A 105 5.48 -9.55 11.50
N CYS A 106 6.52 -9.39 12.33
CA CYS A 106 6.66 -8.20 13.17
C CYS A 106 7.21 -6.98 12.41
N TYR A 107 7.86 -7.17 11.25
CA TYR A 107 8.42 -6.05 10.50
C TYR A 107 7.31 -5.13 9.97
N ARG A 108 7.56 -3.81 10.00
CA ARG A 108 6.61 -2.80 9.50
C ARG A 108 6.28 -2.99 8.02
N VAL A 109 7.26 -3.38 7.21
CA VAL A 109 7.04 -3.70 5.79
C VAL A 109 6.02 -4.83 5.61
N ALA A 110 5.97 -5.80 6.54
CA ALA A 110 5.00 -6.89 6.56
C ALA A 110 3.66 -6.51 7.23
N GLY A 111 3.52 -5.28 7.71
CA GLY A 111 2.34 -4.79 8.45
C GLY A 111 2.38 -5.04 9.96
N GLY A 112 3.53 -5.42 10.51
CA GLY A 112 3.73 -5.60 11.96
C GLY A 112 4.11 -4.30 12.67
N ASN A 113 4.08 -4.28 14.01
CA ASN A 113 4.36 -3.08 14.83
C ASN A 113 5.85 -2.67 14.89
N GLY A 114 6.74 -3.44 14.27
CA GLY A 114 8.18 -3.20 14.27
C GLY A 114 8.85 -3.39 15.62
N VAL A 115 8.19 -4.06 16.58
CA VAL A 115 8.76 -4.36 17.90
C VAL A 115 9.47 -5.72 17.83
N LEU A 116 10.77 -5.70 18.06
CA LEU A 116 11.62 -6.89 18.17
C LEU A 116 11.75 -7.30 19.64
N ASP A 117 11.94 -8.60 19.87
CA ASP A 117 12.23 -9.12 21.21
C ASP A 117 13.61 -8.62 21.66
N PRO A 118 13.72 -7.92 22.81
CA PRO A 118 14.98 -7.36 23.29
C PRO A 118 16.04 -8.43 23.63
N LYS A 119 15.65 -9.69 23.86
CA LYS A 119 16.61 -10.76 24.20
C LYS A 119 17.20 -11.45 22.97
N THR A 120 16.40 -11.62 21.92
CA THR A 120 16.78 -12.39 20.74
C THR A 120 17.00 -11.54 19.49
N GLY A 121 16.56 -10.28 19.50
CA GLY A 121 16.60 -9.38 18.35
C GLY A 121 15.67 -9.82 17.21
N LYS A 122 14.83 -10.84 17.42
CA LYS A 122 13.94 -11.44 16.41
C LYS A 122 12.49 -11.03 16.66
N CYS A 123 11.63 -11.29 15.67
CA CYS A 123 10.20 -11.12 15.86
C CYS A 123 9.70 -12.00 17.03
N PRO A 124 8.92 -11.44 17.98
CA PRO A 124 8.42 -12.19 19.11
C PRO A 124 7.48 -13.31 18.62
N VAL A 125 7.83 -14.53 18.97
CA VAL A 125 7.03 -15.73 18.68
C VAL A 125 5.97 -15.84 19.78
N LYS A 126 4.90 -15.04 19.63
CA LYS A 126 3.60 -15.36 20.23
C LYS A 126 2.77 -16.12 19.21
#